data_AF-A4N6K1-F1
#
_entry.id   AF-A4N6K1-F1
#
_cell.length_a   1.000
_cell.length_b   1.000
_cell.length_c   1.000
_cell.angle_alpha   90.00
_cell.angle_beta   90.00
_cell.angle_gamma   90.00
#
_symmetry.space_group_name_H-M   'P 1'
#
loop_
_entity.id
_entity.type
_entity.pdbx_description
1 polymer ?
#
loop_
_entity_poly.entity_id
_entity_poly.type
_entity_poly.pdbx_seq_one_letter_code
_entity_poly.pdbx_strand_id
1 'polypeptide(L)'
;MQNYLSEIQKLHPINTSENIGLLMTEYRHWNKAYMPRTYFNHVIYKEFEGRQFQVMNGYHEHLTQYYGDYMKLPPEEDQKPHHIQEAYIL
;
A
#
# COMPACT_ATOMS: atom_id res chain seq x y z
N MET A 1 -8.38 13.18 -14.83
CA MET A 1 -7.94 11.95 -14.14
C MET A 1 -8.87 10.77 -14.43
N GLN A 2 -10.20 10.90 -14.22
CA GLN A 2 -11.17 9.83 -14.54
C GLN A 2 -11.01 9.24 -15.95
N ASN A 3 -10.90 10.08 -16.99
CA ASN A 3 -10.82 9.59 -18.37
C ASN A 3 -9.57 8.75 -18.64
N TYR A 4 -8.43 9.07 -18.02
CA TYR A 4 -7.21 8.28 -18.16
C TYR A 4 -7.32 6.93 -17.44
N LEU A 5 -7.95 6.91 -16.27
CA LEU A 5 -8.20 5.67 -15.53
C LEU A 5 -9.10 4.72 -16.32
N SER A 6 -10.15 5.23 -16.96
CA SER A 6 -11.03 4.40 -17.78
C SER A 6 -10.32 3.81 -18.99
N GLU A 7 -9.40 4.54 -19.64
CA GLU A 7 -8.62 4.00 -20.75
C GLU A 7 -7.63 2.93 -20.28
N ILE A 8 -6.95 3.14 -19.15
CA ILE A 8 -6.05 2.14 -18.55
C ILE A 8 -6.82 0.87 -18.18
N GLN A 9 -8.02 0.99 -17.61
CA GLN A 9 -8.85 -0.16 -17.26
C GLN A 9 -9.30 -0.97 -18.49
N LYS A 10 -9.53 -0.32 -19.62
CA LYS A 10 -9.84 -1.00 -20.89
C LYS A 10 -8.63 -1.78 -21.42
N LEU A 11 -7.43 -1.20 -21.31
CA LEU A 11 -6.17 -1.82 -21.76
C LEU A 11 -5.71 -2.95 -20.82
N HIS A 12 -6.00 -2.85 -19.53
CA HIS A 12 -5.62 -3.81 -18.51
C HIS A 12 -6.83 -4.27 -17.68
N PRO A 13 -7.75 -5.07 -18.27
CA PRO A 13 -8.93 -5.54 -17.57
C PRO A 13 -8.58 -6.31 -16.30
N ILE A 14 -9.27 -6.00 -15.20
CA ILE A 14 -8.97 -6.57 -13.87
C ILE A 14 -8.98 -8.09 -13.85
N ASN A 15 -9.78 -8.75 -14.69
CA ASN A 15 -9.92 -10.21 -14.76
C ASN A 15 -8.75 -10.92 -15.45
N THR A 16 -7.94 -10.21 -16.25
CA THR A 16 -6.82 -10.79 -17.02
C THR A 16 -5.46 -10.29 -16.54
N SER A 17 -5.43 -9.19 -15.78
CA SER A 17 -4.19 -8.64 -15.23
C SER A 17 -3.59 -9.51 -14.14
N GLU A 18 -2.29 -9.76 -14.23
CA GLU A 18 -1.48 -10.44 -13.21
C GLU A 18 -1.14 -9.53 -12.02
N ASN A 19 -1.16 -8.22 -12.23
CA ASN A 19 -0.82 -7.21 -11.23
C ASN A 19 -2.00 -6.25 -10.99
N ILE A 20 -2.06 -5.72 -9.77
CA ILE A 20 -2.96 -4.65 -9.35
C ILE A 20 -2.14 -3.38 -9.17
N GLY A 21 -2.53 -2.31 -9.87
CA GLY A 21 -1.87 -1.01 -9.81
C GLY A 21 -2.42 -0.13 -8.68
N LEU A 22 -1.51 0.49 -7.92
CA LEU A 22 -1.80 1.55 -6.98
C LEU A 22 -1.54 2.90 -7.67
N LEU A 23 -2.60 3.59 -8.08
CA LEU A 23 -2.51 4.81 -8.90
C LEU A 23 -2.39 6.11 -8.08
N MET A 24 -2.20 6.01 -6.75
CA MET A 24 -2.08 7.15 -5.85
C MET A 24 -0.64 7.43 -5.38
N THR A 25 0.38 7.09 -6.16
CA THR A 25 1.76 7.25 -5.69
C THR A 25 2.34 8.60 -6.09
N GLU A 26 2.68 9.43 -5.10
CA GLU A 26 3.60 10.57 -5.27
C GLU A 26 5.06 10.13 -5.53
N TYR A 27 5.33 8.81 -5.44
CA TYR A 27 6.67 8.26 -5.49
C TYR A 27 7.12 7.96 -6.92
N ARG A 28 8.31 8.47 -7.27
CA ARG A 28 9.01 8.27 -8.56
C ARG A 28 9.45 6.82 -8.82
N HIS A 29 9.13 5.88 -7.93
CA HIS A 29 9.58 4.49 -7.96
C HIS A 29 8.44 3.55 -8.39
N TRP A 30 8.39 3.28 -9.70
CA TRP A 30 7.37 2.43 -10.33
C TRP A 30 7.25 1.04 -9.72
N ASN A 31 8.32 0.50 -9.14
CA ASN A 31 8.30 -0.79 -8.47
C ASN A 31 7.43 -0.80 -7.20
N LYS A 32 6.99 0.33 -6.66
CA LYS A 32 6.04 0.41 -5.53
C LYS A 32 4.59 0.70 -5.96
N ALA A 33 4.38 0.94 -7.25
CA ALA A 33 3.09 1.33 -7.80
C ALA A 33 2.22 0.14 -8.26
N TYR A 34 2.69 -1.10 -8.10
CA TYR A 34 1.91 -2.30 -8.40
C TYR A 34 2.27 -3.46 -7.47
N MET A 35 1.38 -4.44 -7.40
CA MET A 35 1.56 -5.65 -6.62
C MET A 35 0.92 -6.85 -7.33
N PRO A 36 1.40 -8.09 -7.09
CA PRO A 36 0.79 -9.29 -7.65
C PRO A 36 -0.67 -9.41 -7.24
N ARG A 37 -1.54 -9.75 -8.20
CA ARG A 37 -2.95 -10.04 -7.93
C ARG A 37 -3.11 -11.14 -6.88
N THR A 38 -2.19 -12.09 -6.85
CA THR A 38 -2.16 -13.21 -5.92
C THR A 38 -2.12 -12.78 -4.44
N TYR A 39 -1.73 -11.52 -4.15
CA TYR A 39 -1.78 -10.96 -2.80
C TYR A 39 -3.21 -10.78 -2.27
N PHE A 40 -4.22 -10.83 -3.14
CA PHE A 40 -5.64 -10.68 -2.82
C PHE A 40 -6.45 -11.95 -3.08
N ASN A 41 -5.80 -13.11 -3.27
CA ASN A 41 -6.48 -14.38 -3.53
C ASN A 41 -7.41 -14.78 -2.39
N HIS A 42 -7.06 -14.43 -1.15
CA HIS A 42 -7.89 -14.66 0.00
C HIS A 42 -7.64 -13.64 1.11
N VAL A 43 -8.60 -13.57 2.02
CA VAL A 43 -8.52 -12.78 3.24
C VAL A 43 -7.85 -13.62 4.33
N ILE A 44 -6.93 -13.01 5.05
CA ILE A 44 -6.43 -13.53 6.33
C ILE A 44 -6.86 -12.57 7.45
N TYR A 45 -6.91 -13.07 8.67
CA TYR A 45 -7.26 -12.28 9.84
C TYR A 45 -6.00 -11.96 10.66
N LYS A 46 -5.86 -10.69 11.04
CA LYS A 46 -4.78 -10.21 11.92
C LYS A 46 -5.39 -9.53 13.13
N GLU A 47 -4.82 -9.84 14.29
CA GLU A 47 -5.18 -9.18 15.53
C GLU A 47 -4.52 -7.81 15.62
N PHE A 48 -5.29 -6.80 16.00
CA PHE A 48 -4.82 -5.48 16.37
C PHE A 48 -5.71 -4.95 17.49
N GLU A 49 -5.12 -4.56 18.62
CA GLU A 49 -5.83 -4.04 19.81
C GLU A 49 -7.01 -4.93 20.26
N GLY A 50 -6.79 -6.25 20.28
CA GLY A 50 -7.79 -7.24 20.70
C GLY A 50 -8.94 -7.44 19.70
N ARG A 51 -8.84 -6.91 18.48
CA ARG A 51 -9.83 -7.05 17.41
C ARG A 51 -9.21 -7.74 16.19
N GLN A 52 -10.02 -8.51 15.48
CA GLN A 52 -9.59 -9.19 14.25
C GLN A 52 -9.94 -8.34 13.03
N PHE A 53 -8.94 -8.10 12.18
CA PHE A 53 -9.08 -7.34 10.94
C PHE A 53 -8.77 -8.22 9.74
N GLN A 54 -9.58 -8.04 8.70
CA GLN A 54 -9.36 -8.66 7.40
C GLN A 54 -8.22 -7.93 6.69
N VAL A 55 -7.24 -8.68 6.22
CA VAL A 55 -6.15 -8.16 5.40
C VAL A 55 -5.89 -9.10 4.22
N MET A 56 -5.27 -8.55 3.18
CA MET A 56 -4.88 -9.31 2.00
C MET A 56 -3.81 -10.35 2.36
N ASN A 57 -3.84 -11.54 1.76
CA ASN A 57 -2.88 -12.59 2.09
C ASN A 57 -1.42 -12.22 1.81
N GLY A 58 -1.14 -11.33 0.85
CA GLY A 58 0.20 -10.83 0.55
C GLY A 58 0.59 -9.53 1.28
N TYR A 59 -0.02 -9.24 2.43
CA TYR A 59 0.23 -7.98 3.14
C TYR A 59 1.70 -7.81 3.53
N HIS A 60 2.35 -8.88 3.97
CA HIS A 60 3.71 -8.81 4.48
C HIS A 60 4.69 -8.44 3.37
N GLU A 61 4.62 -9.14 2.23
CA GLU A 61 5.46 -8.90 1.07
C GLU A 61 5.24 -7.51 0.50
N HIS A 62 3.99 -7.05 0.44
CA HIS A 62 3.68 -5.70 -0.01
C HIS A 62 4.26 -4.63 0.90
N LEU A 63 4.06 -4.75 2.23
CA LEU A 63 4.60 -3.79 3.20
C LEU A 63 6.12 -3.80 3.21
N THR A 64 6.76 -4.97 3.07
CA THR A 64 8.22 -5.07 2.96
C THR A 64 8.76 -4.41 1.70
N GLN A 65 8.09 -4.61 0.56
CA GLN A 65 8.45 -3.93 -0.70
C GLN A 65 8.28 -2.41 -0.60
N TYR A 66 7.25 -1.96 0.12
CA TYR A 66 6.92 -0.54 0.22
C TYR A 66 7.78 0.21 1.24
N TYR A 67 8.00 -0.38 2.42
CA TYR A 67 8.61 0.27 3.58
C TYR A 67 9.94 -0.35 4.03
N GLY A 68 10.37 -1.48 3.45
CA GLY A 68 11.58 -2.20 3.87
C GLY A 68 11.33 -3.05 5.12
N ASP A 69 12.23 -3.02 6.09
CA ASP A 69 12.07 -3.73 7.37
C ASP A 69 11.09 -2.98 8.30
N TYR A 70 9.83 -2.92 7.89
CA TYR A 70 8.80 -2.06 8.47
C TYR A 70 8.38 -2.46 9.90
N MET A 71 8.74 -3.66 10.34
CA MET A 71 8.49 -4.14 11.71
C MET A 71 9.57 -3.69 12.69
N LYS A 72 10.68 -3.14 12.18
CA LYS A 72 11.74 -2.55 12.97
C LYS A 72 11.51 -1.04 13.07
N LEU A 73 11.44 -0.54 14.31
CA LEU A 73 11.38 0.89 14.53
C LEU A 73 12.63 1.57 13.96
N PRO A 74 12.49 2.74 13.30
CA PRO A 74 13.64 3.54 12.92
C PRO A 74 14.35 4.06 14.18
N PRO A 75 15.59 4.55 14.06
CA PRO A 75 16.29 5.24 15.15
C PRO A 75 15.40 6.32 15.80
N GLU A 76 15.53 6.53 17.11
CA GLU A 76 14.68 7.46 17.86
C GLU A 76 14.71 8.90 17.28
N GLU A 77 15.88 9.33 16.82
CA GLU A 77 16.11 10.61 16.14
C GLU A 77 15.33 10.79 14.81
N ASP A 78 14.92 9.67 14.22
CA ASP A 78 14.15 9.57 12.98
C ASP A 78 12.67 9.24 13.22
N GLN A 79 12.26 8.97 14.47
CA GLN A 79 10.85 8.77 14.85
C GLN A 79 10.10 10.11 14.96
N LYS A 80 10.31 11.02 14.01
CA LYS A 80 9.64 12.31 13.91
C LYS A 80 8.83 12.40 12.61
N PRO A 81 7.65 13.03 12.61
CA PRO A 81 6.81 13.07 11.41
C PRO A 81 7.46 13.85 10.27
N HIS A 82 7.54 13.24 9.09
CA HIS A 82 8.15 13.85 7.89
C HIS A 82 7.20 14.82 7.16
N HIS A 83 5.90 14.75 7.47
CA HIS A 83 4.84 15.49 6.77
C HIS A 83 4.04 16.43 7.70
N ILE A 84 4.46 16.64 8.95
CA ILE A 84 3.72 17.56 9.83
C ILE A 84 4.14 19.00 9.57
N GLN A 85 3.14 19.73 9.07
CA GLN A 85 2.99 21.17 9.14
C GLN A 85 2.35 21.50 10.50
N GLU A 86 2.80 22.58 11.15
CA GLU A 86 2.40 23.00 12.50
C GLU A 86 0.91 22.76 12.80
N ALA A 87 0.62 21.89 13.77
CA ALA A 87 -0.73 21.65 14.25
C ALA A 87 -0.99 22.54 15.46
N TYR A 88 -1.76 23.61 15.27
CA TYR A 88 -2.21 24.48 16.35
C TYR A 88 -3.47 23.89 16.97
N ILE A 89 -3.45 23.69 18.28
CA ILE A 89 -4.68 23.46 19.06
C ILE A 89 -5.27 24.85 19.32
N LEU A 90 -6.50 25.09 18.84
CA LEU A 90 -7.27 26.30 19.14
C LEU A 90 -7.72 26.32 20.61
#